data_AF-A0A1X1ZLS5-F1
#
_entry.id   AF-A0A1X1ZLS5-F1
#
_cell.length_a   1.000
_cell.length_b   1.000
_cell.length_c   1.000
_cell.angle_alpha   90.00
_cell.angle_beta   90.00
_cell.angle_gamma   90.00
#
_symmetry.space_group_name_H-M   'P 1'
#
loop_
_entity.id
_entity.type
_entity.pdbx_description
1 polymer ?
#
loop_
_entity_poly.entity_id
_entity_poly.type
_entity_poly.pdbx_seq_one_letter_code
_entity_poly.pdbx_strand_id
1 'polypeptide(L)'
;MINGATYHPDVDSLARSVDVVSIHSPLISQTHGMFNEKLLKSMRRGSYIVNTARAEETDQRAIVAALESGQLAGYAGDVWFPQPPTKDHPWRTTSTPRRYWPRCAGM
;
A
#
# COMPACT_ATOMS: atom_id res chain seq x y z
N MET A 1 12.95 20.27 -14.48
CA MET A 1 13.25 19.75 -13.13
C MET A 1 12.75 20.76 -12.12
N ILE A 2 11.84 20.38 -11.23
CA ILE A 2 11.38 21.21 -10.10
C ILE A 2 12.08 20.63 -8.87
N ASN A 3 12.97 21.39 -8.23
CA ASN A 3 13.60 21.17 -6.91
C ASN A 3 13.62 19.71 -6.37
N GLY A 4 14.45 18.83 -6.93
CA GLY A 4 14.72 17.50 -6.36
C GLY A 4 13.61 16.45 -6.50
N ALA A 5 12.52 16.77 -7.21
CA ALA A 5 11.47 15.81 -7.54
C ALA A 5 11.67 15.23 -8.96
N THR A 6 11.54 13.91 -9.08
CA THR A 6 11.51 13.20 -10.35
C THR A 6 10.06 12.83 -10.68
N TYR A 7 9.56 13.30 -11.82
CA TYR A 7 8.24 12.92 -12.30
C TYR A 7 8.30 11.53 -12.94
N HIS A 8 7.29 10.70 -12.65
CA HIS A 8 7.06 9.42 -13.30
C HIS A 8 5.73 9.48 -14.06
N PRO A 9 5.68 9.01 -15.32
CA PRO A 9 4.48 9.11 -16.16
C PRO A 9 3.32 8.22 -15.69
N ASP A 10 3.63 7.17 -14.93
CA ASP A 10 2.66 6.20 -14.42
C ASP A 10 3.16 5.56 -13.11
N VAL A 11 2.24 4.85 -12.44
CA VAL A 11 2.50 4.25 -11.13
C VAL A 11 3.49 3.08 -11.20
N ASP A 12 3.57 2.36 -12.32
CA ASP A 12 4.51 1.24 -12.47
C ASP A 12 5.95 1.75 -12.59
N SER A 13 6.15 2.81 -13.37
CA SER A 13 7.42 3.53 -13.45
C SER A 13 7.86 4.05 -12.07
N LEU A 14 6.94 4.64 -11.30
CA LEU A 14 7.22 5.12 -9.94
C LEU A 14 7.58 3.95 -9.01
N ALA A 15 6.73 2.92 -8.96
CA ALA A 15 6.85 1.78 -8.03
C ALA A 15 8.17 1.00 -8.18
N ARG A 16 8.70 0.91 -9.40
CA ARG A 16 10.01 0.28 -9.68
C ARG A 16 11.20 1.12 -9.22
N SER A 17 11.02 2.43 -9.12
CA SER A 17 12.10 3.39 -8.93
C SER A 17 12.37 3.75 -7.46
N VAL A 18 11.45 3.43 -6.55
CA VAL A 18 11.49 3.84 -5.14
C VAL A 18 11.55 2.66 -4.18
N ASP A 19 12.15 2.88 -3.01
CA ASP A 19 12.17 1.89 -1.93
C ASP A 19 10.93 2.01 -1.03
N VAL A 20 10.29 3.19 -0.99
CA VAL A 20 9.10 3.49 -0.19
C VAL A 20 8.06 4.22 -1.04
N VAL A 21 6.81 3.79 -0.97
CA VAL A 21 5.66 4.45 -1.59
C VAL A 21 4.69 4.92 -0.51
N SER A 22 4.24 6.17 -0.58
CA SER A 22 3.14 6.69 0.25
C SER A 22 1.97 7.08 -0.65
N ILE A 23 0.78 6.53 -0.39
CA ILE A 23 -0.42 6.69 -1.22
C ILE A 23 -1.23 7.89 -0.70
N HIS A 24 -1.47 8.85 -1.59
CA HIS A 24 -2.22 10.09 -1.31
C HIS A 24 -3.25 10.43 -2.40
N SER A 25 -3.50 9.51 -3.32
CA SER A 25 -4.53 9.67 -4.35
C SER A 25 -5.95 9.52 -3.76
N PRO A 26 -6.98 10.11 -4.39
CA PRO A 26 -8.35 9.78 -4.06
C PRO A 26 -8.72 8.39 -4.62
N LEU A 27 -9.67 7.72 -3.98
CA LEU A 27 -10.29 6.50 -4.53
C LEU A 27 -11.29 6.87 -5.63
N ILE A 28 -10.96 6.47 -6.85
CA ILE A 28 -11.77 6.56 -8.07
C ILE A 28 -11.62 5.25 -8.83
N SER A 29 -12.37 5.07 -9.93
CA SER A 29 -12.32 3.84 -10.73
C SER A 29 -10.91 3.47 -11.21
N GLN A 30 -10.06 4.46 -11.49
CA GLN A 30 -8.68 4.27 -11.94
C GLN A 30 -7.71 3.90 -10.82
N THR A 31 -8.00 4.26 -9.56
CA THR A 31 -7.13 3.99 -8.40
C THR A 31 -7.59 2.80 -7.57
N HIS A 32 -8.83 2.34 -7.75
CA HIS A 32 -9.33 1.13 -7.12
C HIS A 32 -8.51 -0.10 -7.55
N GLY A 33 -7.89 -0.78 -6.58
CA GLY A 33 -7.04 -1.94 -6.79
C GLY A 33 -5.76 -1.64 -7.58
N MET A 34 -5.32 -0.38 -7.62
CA MET A 34 -4.10 0.03 -8.33
C MET A 34 -2.87 -0.73 -7.81
N PHE A 35 -2.75 -0.88 -6.49
CA PHE A 35 -1.71 -1.69 -5.85
C PHE A 35 -2.13 -3.16 -5.73
N ASN A 36 -2.18 -3.81 -6.90
CA ASN A 36 -2.46 -5.24 -7.05
C ASN A 36 -1.18 -6.08 -7.12
N GLU A 37 -1.34 -7.40 -7.18
CA GLU A 37 -0.22 -8.37 -7.22
C GLU A 37 0.82 -8.07 -8.31
N LYS A 38 0.37 -7.67 -9.51
CA LYS A 38 1.27 -7.38 -10.63
C LYS A 38 2.16 -6.17 -10.32
N LEU A 39 1.60 -5.10 -9.78
CA LEU A 39 2.35 -3.91 -9.41
C LEU A 39 3.27 -4.17 -8.22
N LEU A 40 2.79 -4.87 -7.19
CA LEU A 40 3.60 -5.21 -6.02
C LEU A 40 4.83 -6.06 -6.39
N LYS A 41 4.70 -6.96 -7.35
CA LYS A 41 5.83 -7.75 -7.89
C LYS A 41 6.84 -6.93 -8.69
N SER A 42 6.45 -5.77 -9.24
CA SER A 42 7.38 -4.90 -9.96
C SER A 42 8.19 -4.00 -9.03
N MET A 43 7.72 -3.79 -7.79
CA MET A 43 8.48 -3.08 -6.77
C MET A 43 9.80 -3.77 -6.43
N ARG A 44 10.73 -3.03 -5.85
CA ARG A 44 11.96 -3.62 -5.31
C ARG A 44 11.59 -4.57 -4.16
N ARG A 45 12.26 -5.72 -4.10
CA ARG A 45 12.07 -6.66 -3.00
C ARG A 45 12.50 -6.01 -1.70
N GLY A 46 11.64 -6.05 -0.68
CA GLY A 46 11.88 -5.38 0.60
C GLY A 46 11.44 -3.92 0.64
N SER A 47 10.66 -3.46 -0.35
CA SER A 47 10.06 -2.11 -0.33
C SER A 47 8.99 -1.96 0.76
N TYR A 48 8.62 -0.72 1.04
CA TYR A 48 7.56 -0.36 1.97
C TYR A 48 6.41 0.39 1.28
N ILE A 49 5.20 0.18 1.77
CA ILE A 49 4.03 0.97 1.40
C ILE A 49 3.40 1.60 2.64
N VAL A 50 3.04 2.87 2.54
CA VAL A 50 2.20 3.57 3.51
C VAL A 50 0.92 4.01 2.82
N ASN A 51 -0.24 3.62 3.35
CA ASN A 51 -1.54 4.01 2.82
C ASN A 51 -2.40 4.66 3.92
N THR A 52 -2.58 5.97 3.82
CA THR A 52 -3.51 6.75 4.66
C THR A 52 -4.60 7.41 3.81
N ALA A 53 -4.84 6.88 2.60
CA ALA A 53 -5.79 7.41 1.63
C ALA A 53 -7.08 6.58 1.64
N ARG A 54 -7.18 5.47 0.90
CA ARG A 54 -8.29 4.51 1.01
C ARG A 54 -7.79 3.07 0.85
N ALA A 55 -8.34 2.15 1.63
CA ALA A 55 -7.90 0.74 1.62
C ALA A 55 -8.10 0.07 0.26
N GLU A 56 -9.19 0.41 -0.44
CA GLU A 56 -9.54 -0.15 -1.74
C GLU A 56 -8.59 0.26 -2.88
N GLU A 57 -7.64 1.18 -2.65
CA GLU A 57 -6.56 1.45 -3.61
C GLU A 57 -5.54 0.30 -3.69
N THR A 58 -5.55 -0.56 -2.67
CA THR A 58 -4.67 -1.72 -2.54
C THR A 58 -5.49 -3.00 -2.54
N ASP A 59 -5.01 -4.04 -3.23
CA ASP A 59 -5.62 -5.36 -3.12
C ASP A 59 -5.17 -6.00 -1.79
N GLN A 60 -6.13 -6.22 -0.89
CA GLN A 60 -5.90 -6.75 0.44
C GLN A 60 -5.13 -8.08 0.44
N ARG A 61 -5.48 -9.01 -0.48
CA ARG A 61 -4.85 -10.33 -0.56
C ARG A 61 -3.45 -10.21 -1.14
N ALA A 62 -3.27 -9.35 -2.13
CA ALA A 62 -1.96 -9.09 -2.73
C ALA A 62 -0.99 -8.48 -1.71
N ILE A 63 -1.44 -7.56 -0.84
CA ILE A 63 -0.64 -7.01 0.25
C ILE A 63 -0.18 -8.12 1.21
N VAL A 64 -1.10 -9.00 1.63
CA VAL A 64 -0.77 -10.13 2.52
C VAL A 64 0.27 -11.05 1.86
N ALA A 65 0.04 -11.46 0.62
CA ALA A 65 0.98 -12.33 -0.11
C ALA A 65 2.36 -11.65 -0.33
N ALA A 66 2.38 -10.34 -0.61
CA ALA A 66 3.62 -9.59 -0.79
C ALA A 66 4.41 -9.48 0.53
N LEU A 67 3.72 -9.35 1.66
CA LEU A 67 4.32 -9.35 3.00
C LEU A 67 4.87 -10.74 3.39
N GLU A 68 4.12 -11.80 3.13
CA GLU A 68 4.53 -13.18 3.43
C GLU A 68 5.73 -13.65 2.58
N SER A 69 5.76 -13.25 1.30
CA SER A 69 6.87 -13.57 0.40
C SER A 69 8.13 -12.70 0.62
N GLY A 70 8.03 -11.64 1.43
CA GLY A 70 9.08 -10.65 1.62
C GLY A 70 9.28 -9.72 0.41
N GLN A 71 8.34 -9.72 -0.56
CA GLN A 71 8.30 -8.72 -1.62
C GLN A 71 8.15 -7.32 -1.01
N LEU A 72 7.26 -7.17 -0.02
CA LEU A 72 7.22 -6.01 0.85
C LEU A 72 7.88 -6.35 2.19
N ALA A 73 8.75 -5.45 2.66
CA ALA A 73 9.28 -5.50 4.02
C ALA A 73 8.28 -4.94 5.05
N GLY A 74 7.30 -4.15 4.59
CA GLY A 74 6.23 -3.65 5.46
C GLY A 74 5.15 -2.90 4.70
N TYR A 75 3.96 -2.92 5.29
CA TYR A 75 2.82 -2.10 4.91
C TYR A 75 2.29 -1.44 6.18
N ALA A 76 1.99 -0.15 6.11
CA ALA A 76 1.41 0.59 7.22
C ALA A 76 0.27 1.49 6.72
N GLY A 77 -0.72 1.72 7.56
CA GLY A 77 -1.86 2.53 7.20
C GLY A 77 -2.91 2.55 8.28
N ASP A 78 -3.86 3.45 8.13
CA ASP A 78 -4.98 3.61 9.04
C ASP A 78 -6.34 3.44 8.33
N VAL A 79 -6.35 3.17 7.04
CA VAL A 79 -7.56 2.99 6.23
C VAL A 79 -7.88 1.50 6.06
N TRP A 80 -9.16 1.16 6.10
CA TRP A 80 -9.66 -0.22 6.04
C TRP A 80 -10.89 -0.33 5.14
N PHE A 81 -11.15 -1.52 4.61
CA PHE A 81 -12.40 -1.83 3.92
C PHE A 81 -12.87 -3.27 4.22
N PRO A 82 -14.12 -3.48 4.67
CA PRO A 82 -15.08 -2.46 5.09
C PRO A 82 -14.65 -1.73 6.37
N GLN A 83 -15.31 -0.61 6.68
CA GLN A 83 -15.08 0.17 7.90
C GLN A 83 -16.35 0.13 8.77
N PRO A 84 -16.30 -0.36 10.02
CA PRO A 84 -15.12 -0.81 10.77
C PRO A 84 -14.56 -2.15 10.27
N PRO A 85 -13.23 -2.35 10.32
CA PRO A 85 -12.62 -3.63 9.97
C PRO A 85 -13.06 -4.72 10.95
N THR A 86 -13.35 -5.90 10.41
CA THR A 86 -13.65 -7.10 11.22
C THR A 86 -12.49 -7.45 12.15
N LYS A 87 -12.77 -8.23 13.21
CA LYS A 87 -11.75 -8.70 14.15
C LYS A 87 -10.71 -9.60 13.47
N ASP A 88 -11.14 -10.35 12.46
CA ASP A 88 -10.31 -11.30 11.72
C ASP A 88 -9.75 -10.70 10.42
N HIS A 89 -9.79 -9.36 10.28
CA HIS A 89 -9.24 -8.70 9.10
C HIS A 89 -7.75 -9.04 8.97
N PRO A 90 -7.28 -9.54 7.82
CA PRO A 90 -5.95 -10.19 7.71
C PRO A 90 -4.78 -9.23 7.95
N TRP A 91 -4.99 -7.94 7.69
CA TRP A 91 -4.03 -6.89 8.05
C TRP A 91 -3.80 -6.73 9.57
N ARG A 92 -4.63 -7.29 10.45
CA ARG A 92 -4.38 -7.20 11.91
C ARG A 92 -3.25 -8.11 12.40
N THR A 93 -3.02 -9.23 11.71
CA THR A 93 -2.23 -10.35 12.23
C THR A 93 -1.16 -10.84 11.26
N THR A 94 -0.92 -10.11 10.16
CA THR A 94 0.07 -10.50 9.17
C THR A 94 1.45 -10.67 9.82
N SER A 95 2.17 -11.73 9.44
CA SER A 95 3.33 -12.28 10.16
C SER A 95 4.58 -11.38 10.15
N THR A 96 4.63 -10.36 9.30
CA THR A 96 5.74 -9.39 9.24
C THR A 96 5.56 -8.32 10.34
N PRO A 97 6.59 -8.03 11.16
CA PRO A 97 6.42 -7.27 12.39
C PRO A 97 6.37 -5.75 12.15
N ARG A 98 5.41 -5.18 11.38
CA ARG A 98 5.22 -3.72 11.27
C ARG A 98 3.75 -3.33 11.16
N ARG A 99 3.35 -2.41 12.06
CA ARG A 99 2.03 -2.30 12.70
C ARG A 99 0.99 -1.57 11.84
N TYR A 100 -0.22 -2.12 11.83
CA TYR A 100 -1.44 -1.43 11.41
C TYR A 100 -2.06 -0.68 12.60
N TRP A 101 -2.63 0.49 12.35
CA TRP A 101 -3.35 1.27 13.36
C TRP A 101 -4.82 1.44 12.93
N PRO A 102 -5.80 1.50 13.86
CA PRO A 102 -7.17 1.90 13.50
C PRO A 102 -7.19 3.28 12.82
N ARG A 103 -8.18 3.57 11.96
CA ARG A 103 -8.31 4.90 11.33
C ARG A 103 -8.24 6.01 12.37
N CYS A 104 -7.23 6.86 12.27
CA CYS A 104 -6.96 7.92 13.24
C CYS A 104 -6.52 9.22 12.55
N ALA A 105 -6.02 9.17 11.32
CA ALA A 105 -5.69 10.35 10.55
C ALA A 105 -6.99 10.98 10.01
N GLY A 106 -7.33 12.15 10.54
CA GLY A 106 -8.37 13.01 9.99
C GLY A 106 -9.82 12.69 10.36
N MET A 107 -10.06 11.97 11.48
CA MET A 107 -11.38 11.64 12.09
C MET A 107 -12.62 11.86 11.21
#